data_AF-A0A3D8PJ82-F1
#
_entry.id   AF-A0A3D8PJ82-F1
#
_cell.length_a   1.000
_cell.length_b   1.000
_cell.length_c   1.000
_cell.angle_alpha   90.00
_cell.angle_beta   90.00
_cell.angle_gamma   90.00
#
_symmetry.space_group_name_H-M   'P 1'
#
loop_
_entity.id
_entity.type
_entity.pdbx_description
1 polymer ?
#
loop_
_entity_poly.entity_id
_entity_poly.type
_entity_poly.pdbx_seq_one_letter_code
_entity_poly.pdbx_strand_id
1 'polypeptide(L)' 'MFWINIDKSTKTIKIHHTDCKYIVKKETKYKGLERELRDGGWFSIDSSEASQQFFYYSYPDFERKQCNACNH' A
#
# COMPACT_ATOMS: atom_id res chain seq x y z
N MET A 1 8.05 -10.16 3.25
CA MET A 1 6.67 -9.72 2.99
C MET A 1 6.59 -8.22 3.24
N PHE A 2 5.69 -7.54 2.54
CA PHE A 2 5.44 -6.10 2.70
C PHE A 2 3.94 -5.84 2.66
N TRP A 3 3.56 -4.61 3.00
CA TRP A 3 2.23 -4.09 2.81
C TRP A 3 2.27 -2.88 1.88
N ILE A 4 1.36 -2.84 0.92
CA ILE A 4 1.13 -1.69 0.07
C ILE A 4 -0.14 -0.97 0.54
N ASN A 5 -0.04 0.33 0.73
CA ASN A 5 -1.17 1.23 0.90
C ASN A 5 -1.36 2.01 -0.39
N ILE A 6 -2.51 1.80 -1.03
CA ILE A 6 -2.97 2.59 -2.17
C ILE A 6 -3.87 3.69 -1.62
N ASP A 7 -3.50 4.93 -1.88
CA ASP A 7 -4.25 6.11 -1.46
C ASP A 7 -4.67 6.92 -2.69
N LYS A 8 -5.94 6.79 -3.08
CA LYS A 8 -6.48 7.47 -4.27
C LYS A 8 -6.62 8.97 -4.08
N SER A 9 -6.93 9.41 -2.86
CA SER A 9 -7.13 10.82 -2.53
C SER A 9 -5.84 11.63 -2.70
N THR A 10 -4.70 11.04 -2.33
CA THR A 10 -3.38 11.66 -2.47
C THR A 10 -2.58 11.17 -3.68
N LYS A 11 -3.15 10.25 -4.48
CA LYS A 11 -2.48 9.56 -5.59
C LYS A 11 -1.11 8.99 -5.19
N THR A 12 -1.06 8.25 -4.08
CA THR A 12 0.19 7.65 -3.60
C THR A 12 0.09 6.15 -3.44
N ILE A 13 1.18 5.45 -3.78
CA ILE A 13 1.43 4.06 -3.39
C ILE A 13 2.52 4.08 -2.34
N LYS A 14 2.23 3.60 -1.13
CA LYS A 14 3.20 3.57 -0.03
C LYS A 14 3.51 2.13 0.39
N ILE A 15 4.80 1.79 0.44
CA ILE A 15 5.28 0.48 0.93
C ILE A 15 5.60 0.54 2.42
N HIS A 16 5.19 -0.51 3.13
CA HIS A 16 5.40 -0.73 4.55
C HIS A 16 6.02 -2.12 4.80
N HIS A 17 6.95 -2.23 5.76
CA HIS A 17 7.43 -3.52 6.26
C HIS A 17 6.34 -4.18 7.12
N THR A 18 6.36 -5.51 7.24
CA THR A 18 5.34 -6.30 7.97
C THR A 18 5.08 -5.83 9.39
N ASP A 19 6.11 -5.35 10.08
CA ASP A 19 6.02 -4.92 11.49
C ASP A 19 5.76 -3.41 11.64
N CYS A 20 5.39 -2.74 10.55
CA CYS A 20 5.08 -1.33 10.59
C CYS A 20 3.81 -1.05 11.42
N LYS A 21 3.96 -0.23 12.47
CA LYS A 21 2.86 0.19 13.35
C LYS A 21 1.69 0.90 12.65
N TYR A 22 1.89 1.38 11.43
CA TYR A 22 0.88 2.07 10.63
C TYR A 22 0.05 1.15 9.74
N ILE A 23 0.37 -0.14 9.66
CA ILE A 23 -0.47 -1.12 8.97
C ILE A 23 -1.80 -1.22 9.73
N VAL A 24 -2.90 -1.09 8.99
CA VAL A 24 -4.23 -1.17 9.58
C VAL A 24 -4.59 -2.63 9.87
N LYS A 25 -5.22 -2.88 11.02
CA LYS A 25 -5.65 -4.22 11.45
C LYS A 25 -7.10 -4.55 11.07
N LYS A 26 -7.84 -3.56 10.58
CA LYS A 26 -9.24 -3.68 10.18
C LYS A 26 -9.52 -2.72 9.03
N GLU A 27 -10.51 -3.07 8.22
CA GLU A 27 -11.01 -2.17 7.19
C GLU A 27 -11.54 -0.87 7.78
N THR A 28 -11.47 0.19 6.99
CA THR A 28 -12.14 1.45 7.29
C THR A 28 -13.35 1.59 6.37
N LYS A 29 -14.19 2.60 6.62
CA LYS A 29 -15.34 2.89 5.74
C LYS A 29 -14.95 3.12 4.27
N TYR A 30 -13.71 3.56 4.02
CA TYR A 30 -13.28 4.02 2.70
C TYR A 30 -12.02 3.34 2.15
N LYS A 31 -11.35 2.50 2.94
CA LYS A 31 -10.22 1.66 2.50
C LYS A 31 -10.37 0.24 3.01
N GLY A 32 -10.27 -0.73 2.10
CA GLY A 32 -10.36 -2.16 2.39
C GLY A 32 -9.01 -2.80 2.72
N LEU A 33 -9.08 -4.05 3.16
CA LEU A 33 -7.94 -4.97 3.33
C LEU A 33 -8.03 -6.04 2.24
N GLU A 34 -6.94 -6.27 1.50
CA GLU A 34 -6.87 -7.13 0.31
C GLU A 34 -7.85 -6.76 -0.81
N ARG A 35 -8.41 -5.55 -0.75
CA ARG A 35 -9.30 -4.98 -1.76
C ARG A 35 -9.32 -3.47 -1.68
N GLU A 36 -9.71 -2.84 -2.77
CA GLU A 36 -9.96 -1.40 -2.79
C GLU A 36 -11.41 -1.07 -2.45
N LEU A 37 -11.58 0.03 -1.74
CA LEU A 37 -12.84 0.76 -1.62
C LEU A 37 -12.67 2.14 -2.30
N ARG A 38 -13.52 3.11 -1.92
CA ARG A 38 -13.56 4.44 -2.52
C ARG A 38 -12.21 5.16 -2.51
N ASP A 39 -11.51 5.14 -1.37
CA ASP A 39 -10.28 5.93 -1.16
C ASP A 39 -9.01 5.08 -1.34
N GLY A 40 -9.15 3.81 -1.73
CA GLY A 40 -8.06 2.86 -1.98
C GLY A 40 -8.11 1.63 -1.09
N GLY A 41 -6.96 1.05 -0.77
CA GLY A 41 -6.88 -0.24 -0.08
C GLY A 41 -5.49 -0.56 0.45
N TRP A 42 -5.44 -1.60 1.26
CA TRP A 42 -4.21 -2.17 1.81
C TRP A 42 -4.03 -3.59 1.30
N PHE A 43 -2.83 -3.93 0.86
CA PHE A 43 -2.52 -5.23 0.26
C PHE A 43 -1.26 -5.81 0.86
N SER A 44 -1.33 -7.05 1.32
CA SER A 44 -0.15 -7.82 1.65
C SER A 44 0.48 -8.35 0.37
N ILE A 45 1.77 -8.13 0.21
CA ILE A 45 2.53 -8.64 -0.92
C ILE A 45 3.75 -9.41 -0.42
N ASP A 46 4.20 -10.36 -1.23
CA ASP A 46 5.51 -10.95 -1.03
C ASP A 46 6.63 -9.91 -1.25
N SER A 47 7.87 -10.30 -0.95
CA SER A 47 9.04 -9.45 -1.16
C SER A 47 9.56 -9.45 -2.60
N SER A 48 8.85 -10.09 -3.54
CA SER A 48 9.27 -10.08 -4.93
C SER A 48 9.08 -8.71 -5.55
N GLU A 49 9.97 -8.37 -6.46
CA GLU A 49 9.85 -7.16 -7.26
C GLU A 49 8.60 -7.21 -8.14
N ALA A 50 8.24 -8.39 -8.66
CA ALA A 50 7.09 -8.57 -9.53
C ALA A 50 5.78 -8.12 -8.87
N SER A 51 5.58 -8.48 -7.61
CA SER A 51 4.40 -8.08 -6.83
C SER A 51 4.33 -6.56 -6.65
N GLN A 52 5.45 -5.88 -6.43
CA GLN A 52 5.46 -4.41 -6.36
C GLN A 52 5.18 -3.75 -7.72
N GLN A 53 5.81 -4.27 -8.78
CA GLN A 53 5.64 -3.75 -10.14
C GLN A 53 4.19 -3.86 -10.60
N PHE A 54 3.47 -4.93 -10.26
CA PHE A 54 2.04 -5.07 -10.56
C PHE A 54 1.22 -3.84 -10.11
N PHE A 55 1.46 -3.37 -8.89
CA PHE A 55 0.78 -2.16 -8.39
C PHE A 55 1.29 -0.90 -9.09
N TYR A 56 2.60 -0.77 -9.33
CA TYR A 56 3.12 0.40 -10.05
C TYR A 56 2.61 0.54 -11.47
N TYR A 57 2.40 -0.57 -12.19
CA TYR A 57 1.78 -0.57 -13.52
C TYR A 57 0.28 -0.26 -13.46
N SER A 58 -0.40 -0.68 -12.39
CA SER A 58 -1.82 -0.42 -12.21
C SER A 58 -2.13 1.05 -11.86
N TYR A 59 -1.15 1.77 -11.29
CA TYR A 59 -1.28 3.19 -10.96
C TYR A 59 -0.04 3.98 -11.42
N PRO A 60 0.15 4.16 -12.73
CA PRO A 60 1.35 4.79 -13.29
C PRO A 60 1.52 6.25 -12.85
N ASP A 61 0.42 6.94 -12.58
CA ASP A 61 0.41 8.35 -12.16
C ASP A 61 0.53 8.53 -10.65
N PHE A 62 0.66 7.45 -9.87
CA PHE A 62 0.75 7.55 -8.42
C PHE A 62 2.20 7.71 -7.98
N GLU A 63 2.41 8.62 -7.04
CA GLU A 63 3.71 8.83 -6.43
C GLU A 63 4.09 7.61 -5.57
N ARG A 64 5.26 7.03 -5.84
CA ARG A 64 5.78 5.87 -5.12
C ARG A 64 6.52 6.36 -3.87
N LYS A 65 6.07 5.91 -2.71
CA LYS A 65 6.64 6.29 -1.40
C LYS A 65 7.03 5.07 -0.60
N GLN A 66 8.05 5.23 0.21
CA GLN A 66 8.29 4.33 1.34
C GLN A 66 7.69 4.92 2.61
N CYS A 67 7.30 4.06 3.53
CA CYS A 67 6.88 4.50 4.85
C CYS A 67 8.08 5.08 5.60
N ASN A 68 8.00 6.36 5.99
CA ASN A 68 9.04 7.04 6.75
C ASN A 68 9.43 6.31 8.05
N ALA A 69 8.47 5.63 8.70
CA ALA A 69 8.75 4.86 9.91
C ALA A 69 9.37 3.48 9.65
N CYS A 70 9.46 3.05 8.40
CA CYS A 70 10.18 1.84 8.01
C CYS A 70 11.61 2.14 7.53
N ASN A 71 11.98 3.41 7.38
CA ASN A 71 13.25 3.82 6.76
C ASN A 71 14.41 3.94 7.77
N HIS A 72 14.40 3.06 8.79
CA HIS A 72 15.35 3.03 9.90
C HIS A 72 16.27 1.82 9.82
#